data_AF-A0A382ZIB0-F1
#
_entry.id   AF-A0A382ZIB0-F1
#
_cell.length_a   1.000
_cell.length_b   1.000
_cell.length_c   1.000
_cell.angle_alpha   90.00
_cell.angle_beta   90.00
_cell.angle_gamma   90.00
#
_symmetry.space_group_name_H-M   'P 1'
#
loop_
_entity.id
_entity.type
_entity.pdbx_description
1 polymer ?
#
loop_
_entity_poly.entity_id
_entity_poly.type
_entity_poly.pdbx_seq_one_letter_code
_entity_poly.pdbx_strand_id
1 'polypeptide(L)'
;MKITDLKCAIIGQNPVVRITTDEGIDGIGAAESSKPYLKPMIMFYKEMILGKDPTDVERVMIGIRRLGAFKPWGSAVSAIEMALWDIAGKSAGVPAYKLLGGKIRDRVRVYNGNVRFQLNGNDPEDYAEVMQKMKDRPEKFSIIKQAVSFHDSMYYNVQKFYYGTPVTKSRHPNRGLITYKGFNHLIKCIEAMTDVLG
;
A
#
# COMPACT_ATOMS: atom_id res chain seq x y z
N MET A 1 -25.06 7.73 18.62
CA MET A 1 -24.86 7.02 17.35
C MET A 1 -24.49 5.56 17.59
N LYS A 2 -25.03 4.64 16.79
CA LYS A 2 -24.72 3.20 16.83
C LYS A 2 -24.46 2.65 15.44
N ILE A 3 -23.55 1.69 15.35
CA ILE A 3 -23.29 0.93 14.13
C ILE A 3 -24.48 -0.02 13.86
N THR A 4 -25.05 0.07 12.66
CA THR A 4 -26.19 -0.77 12.21
C THR A 4 -25.79 -1.79 11.16
N ASP A 5 -24.72 -1.56 10.39
CA ASP A 5 -24.25 -2.51 9.39
C ASP A 5 -22.75 -2.36 9.09
N LEU A 6 -22.15 -3.46 8.61
CA LEU A 6 -20.83 -3.53 8.01
C LEU A 6 -20.96 -4.23 6.66
N LYS A 7 -20.59 -3.54 5.57
CA LYS A 7 -20.55 -4.10 4.22
C LYS A 7 -19.14 -4.07 3.67
N CYS A 8 -18.80 -5.07 2.87
CA CYS A 8 -17.57 -5.07 2.07
C CYS A 8 -17.85 -5.42 0.61
N ALA A 9 -17.44 -4.53 -0.28
CA ALA A 9 -17.49 -4.71 -1.73
C ALA A 9 -16.06 -4.74 -2.29
N ILE A 10 -15.85 -5.44 -3.40
CA ILE A 10 -14.63 -5.29 -4.20
C ILE A 10 -14.92 -4.25 -5.26
N ILE A 11 -14.26 -3.11 -5.20
CA ILE A 11 -14.40 -2.02 -6.17
C ILE A 11 -13.07 -1.88 -6.90
N GLY A 12 -13.09 -2.07 -8.22
CA GLY A 12 -11.86 -2.27 -9.00
C GLY A 12 -11.13 -3.53 -8.53
N GLN A 13 -9.98 -3.35 -7.89
CA GLN A 13 -9.18 -4.44 -7.31
C GLN A 13 -9.00 -4.32 -5.80
N ASN A 14 -9.79 -3.49 -5.11
CA ASN A 14 -9.60 -3.20 -3.69
C ASN A 14 -10.87 -3.52 -2.88
N PRO A 15 -10.74 -4.16 -1.71
CA PRO A 15 -11.84 -4.26 -0.76
C PRO A 15 -12.15 -2.88 -0.19
N VAL A 16 -13.39 -2.44 -0.37
CA VAL A 16 -13.94 -1.20 0.20
C VAL A 16 -14.96 -1.60 1.26
N VAL A 17 -14.84 -0.99 2.43
CA VAL A 17 -15.68 -1.21 3.59
C VAL A 17 -16.59 -0.02 3.78
N ARG A 18 -17.86 -0.29 4.08
CA ARG A 18 -18.82 0.71 4.53
C ARG A 18 -19.41 0.31 5.87
N ILE A 19 -19.35 1.21 6.84
CA ILE A 19 -20.06 1.10 8.12
C ILE A 19 -21.22 2.07 8.07
N THR A 20 -22.43 1.59 8.34
CA THR A 20 -23.64 2.42 8.40
C THR A 20 -24.09 2.58 9.85
N THR A 21 -24.67 3.74 10.16
CA THR A 21 -25.12 4.09 11.52
C THR A 21 -26.62 4.38 11.57
N ASP A 22 -27.19 4.38 12.77
CA ASP A 22 -28.60 4.71 13.04
C ASP A 22 -28.94 6.20 12.82
N GLU A 23 -27.93 7.07 12.79
CA GLU A 23 -28.07 8.50 12.53
C GLU A 23 -27.83 8.87 11.05
N GLY A 24 -27.66 7.87 10.18
CA GLY A 24 -27.49 8.08 8.73
C GLY A 24 -26.09 8.55 8.31
N ILE A 25 -25.10 8.55 9.22
CA ILE A 25 -23.70 8.85 8.91
C ILE A 25 -22.97 7.55 8.54
N ASP A 26 -22.51 7.46 7.30
CA ASP A 26 -21.73 6.32 6.80
C ASP A 26 -20.22 6.61 6.84
N GLY A 27 -19.45 5.58 7.21
CA GLY A 27 -17.99 5.57 7.16
C GLY A 27 -17.44 4.69 6.06
N ILE A 28 -16.40 5.14 5.38
CA ILE A 28 -15.73 4.40 4.31
C ILE A 28 -14.27 4.13 4.67
N GLY A 29 -13.86 2.88 4.47
CA GLY A 29 -12.46 2.45 4.57
C GLY A 29 -12.10 1.56 3.39
N ALA A 30 -10.81 1.32 3.16
CA ALA A 30 -10.35 0.46 2.09
C ALA A 30 -9.09 -0.33 2.49
N ALA A 31 -8.95 -1.54 1.97
CA ALA A 31 -7.70 -2.29 2.08
C ALA A 31 -6.88 -2.22 0.78
N GLU A 32 -5.61 -2.64 0.84
CA GLU A 32 -4.62 -2.33 -0.20
C GLU A 32 -4.86 -3.01 -1.55
N SER A 33 -5.32 -4.27 -1.54
CA SER A 33 -5.59 -5.06 -2.74
C SER A 33 -6.49 -6.23 -2.39
N SER A 34 -7.28 -6.69 -3.36
CA SER A 34 -8.17 -7.82 -3.22
C SER A 34 -7.36 -9.09 -3.02
N LYS A 35 -7.78 -9.88 -2.03
CA LYS A 35 -7.26 -11.21 -1.75
C LYS A 35 -8.45 -12.08 -1.39
N PRO A 36 -8.50 -13.35 -1.82
CA PRO A 36 -9.66 -14.20 -1.60
C PRO A 36 -10.11 -14.26 -0.13
N TYR A 37 -9.17 -14.20 0.81
CA TYR A 37 -9.46 -14.26 2.25
C TYR A 37 -9.90 -12.92 2.87
N LEU A 38 -9.61 -11.78 2.24
CA LEU A 38 -9.68 -10.49 2.93
C LEU A 38 -11.13 -10.00 3.12
N LYS A 39 -11.99 -10.13 2.12
CA LYS A 39 -13.42 -9.79 2.26
C LYS A 39 -14.11 -10.68 3.31
N PRO A 40 -13.97 -12.03 3.28
CA PRO A 40 -14.48 -12.87 4.36
C PRO A 40 -13.97 -12.47 5.75
N MET A 41 -12.68 -12.14 5.86
CA MET A 41 -12.09 -11.71 7.13
C MET A 41 -12.65 -10.37 7.63
N ILE A 42 -12.91 -9.40 6.73
CA ILE A 42 -13.59 -8.15 7.12
C ILE A 42 -14.99 -8.47 7.66
N MET A 43 -15.74 -9.30 6.94
CA MET A 43 -17.12 -9.64 7.32
C MET A 43 -17.20 -10.43 8.62
N PHE A 44 -16.16 -11.19 8.97
CA PHE A 44 -16.06 -11.89 10.26
C PHE A 44 -16.22 -10.94 11.47
N TYR A 45 -15.74 -9.69 11.37
CA TYR A 45 -15.84 -8.72 12.46
C TYR A 45 -17.21 -8.05 12.59
N LYS A 46 -18.15 -8.26 11.64
CA LYS A 46 -19.43 -7.55 11.59
C LYS A 46 -20.19 -7.62 12.91
N GLU A 47 -20.52 -8.82 13.36
CA GLU A 47 -21.32 -9.03 14.58
C GLU A 47 -20.63 -8.50 15.83
N MET A 48 -19.30 -8.39 15.82
CA MET A 48 -18.54 -7.87 16.95
C MET A 48 -18.64 -6.36 17.10
N ILE A 49 -18.99 -5.62 16.03
CA ILE A 49 -19.03 -4.15 16.04
C ILE A 49 -20.45 -3.57 16.02
N LEU A 50 -21.46 -4.36 15.66
CA LEU A 50 -22.87 -3.91 15.66
C LEU A 50 -23.29 -3.38 17.04
N GLY A 51 -24.07 -2.29 17.05
CA GLY A 51 -24.59 -1.65 18.25
C GLY A 51 -23.58 -0.81 19.04
N LYS A 52 -22.29 -0.85 18.71
CA LYS A 52 -21.27 0.01 19.34
C LYS A 52 -21.36 1.44 18.82
N ASP A 53 -20.90 2.38 19.63
CA ASP A 53 -20.70 3.76 19.19
C ASP A 53 -19.47 3.82 18.26
N PRO A 54 -19.61 4.27 17.01
CA PRO A 54 -18.51 4.33 16.06
C PRO A 54 -17.50 5.45 16.36
N THR A 55 -17.86 6.43 17.20
CA THR A 55 -16.98 7.55 17.57
C THR A 55 -16.00 7.17 18.69
N ASP A 56 -16.31 6.12 19.46
CA ASP A 56 -15.41 5.47 20.41
C ASP A 56 -14.42 4.53 19.68
N VAL A 57 -13.64 5.07 18.72
CA VAL A 57 -12.82 4.27 17.78
C VAL A 57 -11.96 3.23 18.49
N GLU A 58 -11.14 3.64 19.47
CA GLU A 58 -10.24 2.71 20.18
C GLU A 58 -11.01 1.63 20.94
N ARG A 59 -12.20 1.93 21.46
CA ARG A 59 -13.04 0.94 22.17
C ARG A 59 -13.53 -0.16 21.24
N VAL A 60 -13.93 0.21 20.02
CA VAL A 60 -14.28 -0.77 18.98
C VAL A 60 -13.04 -1.57 18.59
N MET A 61 -11.91 -0.89 18.39
CA MET A 61 -10.66 -1.50 17.96
C MET A 61 -10.09 -2.50 18.96
N ILE A 62 -10.09 -2.21 20.27
CA ILE A 62 -9.65 -3.17 21.30
C ILE A 62 -10.46 -4.47 21.24
N GLY A 63 -11.77 -4.39 20.93
CA GLY A 63 -12.65 -5.55 20.81
C GLY A 63 -12.28 -6.50 19.65
N ILE A 64 -11.84 -5.95 18.52
CA ILE A 64 -11.56 -6.73 17.29
C ILE A 64 -10.07 -6.99 17.05
N ARG A 65 -9.18 -6.09 17.47
CA ARG A 65 -7.74 -6.12 17.18
C ARG A 65 -7.04 -7.33 17.81
N ARG A 66 -7.55 -7.85 18.93
CA ARG A 66 -7.09 -9.12 19.54
C ARG A 66 -7.26 -10.34 18.64
N LEU A 67 -8.17 -10.28 17.67
CA LEU A 67 -8.39 -11.30 16.64
C LEU A 67 -7.79 -10.87 15.29
N GLY A 68 -7.05 -9.76 15.25
CA GLY A 68 -6.20 -9.37 14.15
C GLY A 68 -4.76 -9.83 14.37
N ALA A 69 -3.88 -9.56 13.41
CA ALA A 69 -2.44 -9.76 13.57
C ALA A 69 -1.66 -8.78 12.69
N PHE A 70 -0.35 -8.95 12.59
CA PHE A 70 0.44 -8.24 11.58
C PHE A 70 0.03 -8.64 10.15
N LYS A 71 0.63 -8.02 9.14
CA LYS A 71 0.38 -8.37 7.73
C LYS A 71 0.51 -9.90 7.52
N PRO A 72 -0.47 -10.55 6.86
CA PRO A 72 -1.55 -9.96 6.07
C PRO A 72 -2.89 -9.70 6.78
N TRP A 73 -3.05 -10.15 8.02
CA TRP A 73 -4.33 -10.21 8.71
C TRP A 73 -4.77 -8.85 9.27
N GLY A 74 -3.81 -7.95 9.56
CA GLY A 74 -4.09 -6.60 10.06
C GLY A 74 -4.86 -5.70 9.07
N SER A 75 -4.82 -5.99 7.77
CA SER A 75 -5.51 -5.18 6.75
C SER A 75 -7.03 -5.12 6.97
N ALA A 76 -7.64 -6.21 7.44
CA ALA A 76 -9.09 -6.26 7.68
C ALA A 76 -9.50 -5.30 8.81
N VAL A 77 -8.78 -5.37 9.93
CA VAL A 77 -8.99 -4.53 11.11
C VAL A 77 -8.71 -3.05 10.78
N SER A 78 -7.66 -2.77 10.01
CA SER A 78 -7.34 -1.39 9.58
C SER A 78 -8.41 -0.79 8.66
N ALA A 79 -9.00 -1.57 7.75
CA ALA A 79 -10.08 -1.08 6.89
C ALA A 79 -11.33 -0.65 7.69
N ILE A 80 -11.63 -1.36 8.79
CA ILE A 80 -12.69 -1.00 9.73
C ILE A 80 -12.31 0.27 10.48
N GLU A 81 -11.10 0.36 11.02
CA GLU A 81 -10.61 1.55 11.74
C GLU A 81 -10.71 2.84 10.91
N MET A 82 -10.33 2.78 9.64
CA MET A 82 -10.45 3.92 8.72
C MET A 82 -11.90 4.37 8.55
N ALA A 83 -12.84 3.43 8.41
CA ALA A 83 -14.26 3.74 8.32
C ALA A 83 -14.81 4.37 9.61
N LEU A 84 -14.33 3.94 10.78
CA LEU A 84 -14.69 4.53 12.07
C LEU A 84 -14.16 5.97 12.20
N TRP A 85 -12.91 6.24 11.80
CA TRP A 85 -12.36 7.59 11.78
C TRP A 85 -13.06 8.51 10.78
N ASP A 86 -13.51 7.98 9.64
CA ASP A 86 -14.33 8.72 8.69
C ASP A 86 -15.68 9.12 9.31
N ILE A 87 -16.35 8.21 10.04
CA ILE A 87 -17.57 8.52 10.81
C ILE A 87 -17.30 9.58 11.87
N ALA A 88 -16.25 9.40 12.68
CA ALA A 88 -15.92 10.33 13.76
C ALA A 88 -15.68 11.75 13.23
N GLY A 89 -14.95 11.89 12.12
CA GLY A 89 -14.73 13.17 11.45
C GLY A 89 -16.03 13.80 10.94
N LYS A 90 -16.85 13.01 10.22
CA LYS A 90 -18.17 13.46 9.71
C LYS A 90 -19.12 13.89 10.83
N SER A 91 -19.20 13.11 11.90
CA SER A 91 -20.03 13.40 13.09
C SER A 91 -19.58 14.70 13.77
N ALA A 92 -18.27 14.91 13.90
CA ALA A 92 -17.71 16.13 14.48
C ALA A 92 -17.67 17.33 13.52
N GLY A 93 -18.07 17.17 12.25
CA GLY A 93 -18.02 18.23 11.24
C GLY A 93 -16.60 18.70 10.88
N VAL A 94 -15.58 17.85 11.10
CA VAL A 94 -14.17 18.19 10.87
C VAL A 94 -13.44 17.10 10.06
N PRO A 95 -12.40 17.44 9.28
CA PRO A 95 -11.58 16.42 8.64
C PRO A 95 -10.85 15.56 9.69
N ALA A 96 -10.71 14.26 9.45
CA ALA A 96 -10.18 13.29 10.42
C ALA A 96 -8.84 13.71 11.07
N TYR A 97 -7.94 14.37 10.33
CA TYR A 97 -6.66 14.84 10.88
C TYR A 97 -6.82 15.85 12.03
N LYS A 98 -7.95 16.58 12.13
CA LYS A 98 -8.23 17.49 13.24
C LYS A 98 -8.46 16.75 14.55
N LEU A 99 -9.05 15.55 14.48
CA LEU A 99 -9.21 14.68 15.64
C LEU A 99 -7.88 14.10 16.13
N LEU A 100 -6.87 14.05 15.25
CA LEU A 100 -5.52 13.57 15.55
C LEU A 100 -4.55 14.67 16.04
N GLY A 101 -5.07 15.85 16.39
CA GLY A 101 -4.27 16.98 16.88
C GLY A 101 -4.02 18.10 15.87
N GLY A 102 -4.59 18.00 14.67
CA GLY A 102 -4.56 19.09 13.68
C GLY A 102 -3.35 19.09 12.75
N LYS A 103 -3.34 20.04 11.81
CA LYS A 103 -2.30 20.14 10.79
C LYS A 103 -1.04 20.79 11.36
N ILE A 104 0.11 20.24 10.99
CA ILE A 104 1.44 20.85 11.22
C ILE A 104 2.12 21.28 9.91
N ARG A 105 1.43 21.10 8.78
CA ARG A 105 1.85 21.47 7.43
C ARG A 105 0.64 21.59 6.52
N ASP A 106 0.72 22.45 5.50
CA ASP A 106 -0.38 22.64 4.54
C ASP A 106 -0.36 21.62 3.40
N ARG A 107 0.81 21.04 3.11
CA ARG A 107 1.00 20.05 2.02
C ARG A 107 1.87 18.90 2.51
N VAL A 108 1.58 17.69 2.04
CA VAL A 108 2.40 16.49 2.27
C VAL A 108 3.21 16.21 1.00
N ARG A 109 4.53 16.08 1.14
CA ARG A 109 5.41 15.73 0.03
C ARG A 109 5.15 14.27 -0.37
N VAL A 110 4.92 14.03 -1.66
CA VAL A 110 4.72 12.69 -2.23
C VAL A 110 5.91 12.30 -3.09
N TYR A 111 6.04 11.01 -3.41
CA TYR A 111 7.09 10.46 -4.28
C TYR A 111 6.48 9.71 -5.46
N ASN A 112 7.20 9.61 -6.58
CA ASN A 112 6.77 8.80 -7.71
C ASN A 112 6.97 7.31 -7.40
N GLY A 113 5.88 6.64 -7.03
CA GLY A 113 5.83 5.19 -6.84
C GLY A 113 5.10 4.40 -7.92
N ASN A 114 4.36 5.07 -8.80
CA ASN A 114 3.35 4.43 -9.67
C ASN A 114 3.36 4.90 -11.13
N VAL A 115 3.95 6.06 -11.45
CA VAL A 115 4.14 6.46 -12.85
C VAL A 115 5.38 5.72 -13.34
N ARG A 116 5.14 4.64 -14.09
CA ARG A 116 6.15 3.70 -14.58
C ARG A 116 6.14 3.64 -16.08
N PHE A 117 7.33 3.42 -16.64
CA PHE A 117 7.53 3.09 -18.04
C PHE A 117 8.05 1.66 -18.11
N GLN A 118 7.75 0.97 -19.22
CA GLN A 118 8.28 -0.35 -19.48
C GLN A 118 9.81 -0.27 -19.56
N LEU A 119 10.51 -1.14 -18.83
CA LEU A 119 11.94 -1.36 -19.04
C LEU A 119 12.14 -2.23 -20.28
N ASN A 120 13.08 -1.83 -21.14
CA ASN A 120 13.42 -2.52 -22.39
C ASN A 120 14.48 -3.62 -22.21
N GLY A 121 14.98 -3.78 -20.99
CA GLY A 121 16.00 -4.74 -20.61
C GLY A 121 16.39 -4.55 -19.15
N ASN A 122 17.57 -5.05 -18.80
CA ASN A 122 18.13 -4.87 -17.47
C ASN A 122 19.56 -4.31 -17.53
N ASP A 123 19.96 -3.70 -18.64
CA ASP A 123 21.25 -3.04 -18.75
C ASP A 123 21.19 -1.61 -18.17
N PRO A 124 22.32 -1.03 -17.73
CA PRO A 124 22.33 0.29 -17.09
C PRO A 124 21.62 1.39 -17.91
N GLU A 125 21.74 1.34 -19.24
CA GLU A 125 21.12 2.28 -20.17
C GLU A 125 19.59 2.20 -20.16
N ASP A 126 19.01 1.00 -19.99
CA ASP A 126 17.56 0.81 -19.89
C ASP A 126 17.00 1.54 -18.65
N TYR A 127 17.71 1.44 -17.53
CA TYR A 127 17.33 2.10 -16.29
C TYR A 127 17.51 3.61 -16.37
N ALA A 128 18.60 4.09 -16.97
CA ALA A 128 18.83 5.52 -17.21
C ALA A 128 17.72 6.13 -18.08
N GLU A 129 17.34 5.47 -19.18
CA GLU A 129 16.29 5.93 -20.08
C GLU A 129 14.93 6.06 -19.35
N VAL A 130 14.54 5.03 -18.60
CA VAL A 130 13.29 5.05 -17.83
C VAL A 130 13.36 6.11 -16.71
N MET A 131 14.52 6.27 -16.06
CA MET A 131 14.71 7.30 -15.03
C MET A 131 14.58 8.71 -15.62
N GLN A 132 15.14 8.95 -16.81
CA GLN A 132 15.04 10.23 -17.51
C GLN A 132 13.57 10.55 -17.83
N LYS A 133 12.81 9.57 -18.34
CA LYS A 133 11.36 9.72 -18.56
C LYS A 133 10.60 10.03 -17.27
N MET A 134 11.00 9.45 -16.13
CA MET A 134 10.40 9.77 -14.83
C MET A 134 10.80 11.17 -14.32
N LYS A 135 12.04 11.61 -14.57
CA LYS A 135 12.56 12.94 -14.23
C LYS A 135 11.83 14.02 -15.02
N ASP A 136 11.57 13.78 -16.30
CA ASP A 136 10.92 14.72 -17.22
C ASP A 136 9.39 14.79 -17.05
N ARG A 137 8.82 14.07 -16.07
CA ARG A 137 7.40 14.12 -15.77
C ARG A 137 6.95 15.55 -15.40
N PRO A 138 5.82 16.03 -15.95
CA PRO A 138 5.31 17.36 -15.64
C PRO A 138 4.94 17.55 -14.15
N GLU A 139 4.70 16.47 -13.41
CA GLU A 139 4.45 16.51 -11.96
C GLU A 139 5.68 16.91 -11.13
N LYS A 140 6.90 16.82 -11.70
CA LYS A 140 8.16 17.24 -11.06
C LYS A 140 8.36 16.61 -9.67
N PHE A 141 8.25 15.29 -9.57
CA PHE A 141 8.50 14.58 -8.32
C PHE A 141 9.95 14.74 -7.87
N SER A 142 10.16 15.15 -6.62
CA SER A 142 11.50 15.29 -6.03
C SER A 142 12.09 13.97 -5.50
N ILE A 143 11.29 12.91 -5.46
CA ILE A 143 11.68 11.58 -5.00
C ILE A 143 11.07 10.57 -5.96
N ILE A 144 11.90 9.71 -6.53
CA ILE A 144 11.48 8.61 -7.40
C ILE A 144 11.87 7.31 -6.73
N LYS A 145 10.89 6.41 -6.52
CA LYS A 145 11.15 5.05 -6.09
C LYS A 145 11.37 4.21 -7.34
N GLN A 146 12.46 3.45 -7.44
CA GLN A 146 12.67 2.52 -8.55
C GLN A 146 12.92 1.10 -8.02
N ALA A 147 12.27 0.12 -8.64
CA ALA A 147 12.48 -1.29 -8.32
C ALA A 147 13.76 -1.77 -9.01
N VAL A 148 14.56 -2.56 -8.29
CA VAL A 148 15.79 -3.18 -8.77
C VAL A 148 15.94 -4.57 -8.15
N SER A 149 16.89 -5.38 -8.64
CA SER A 149 17.20 -6.70 -8.08
C SER A 149 15.96 -7.63 -8.08
N PHE A 150 15.61 -8.26 -6.95
CA PHE A 150 14.48 -9.19 -6.82
C PHE A 150 13.09 -8.55 -6.95
N HIS A 151 13.00 -7.22 -6.92
CA HIS A 151 11.76 -6.50 -7.18
C HIS A 151 11.52 -6.20 -8.67
N ASP A 152 12.48 -6.57 -9.51
CA ASP A 152 12.45 -6.45 -10.96
C ASP A 152 12.92 -7.76 -11.61
N SER A 153 13.10 -7.80 -12.94
CA SER A 153 13.46 -8.97 -13.71
C SER A 153 14.94 -9.35 -13.68
N MET A 154 15.81 -8.57 -13.02
CA MET A 154 17.24 -8.83 -12.95
C MET A 154 17.58 -10.26 -12.51
N TYR A 155 16.81 -10.83 -11.58
CA TYR A 155 17.07 -12.17 -11.03
C TYR A 155 17.00 -13.30 -12.07
N TYR A 156 16.30 -13.11 -13.19
CA TYR A 156 16.21 -14.10 -14.26
C TYR A 156 16.82 -13.64 -15.59
N ASN A 157 16.87 -12.33 -15.85
CA ASN A 157 17.45 -11.78 -17.07
C ASN A 157 18.97 -11.58 -16.99
N VAL A 158 19.53 -11.31 -15.80
CA VAL A 158 20.97 -11.13 -15.63
C VAL A 158 21.62 -12.47 -15.32
N GLN A 159 22.50 -12.91 -16.21
CA GLN A 159 23.16 -14.22 -16.09
C GLN A 159 23.97 -14.31 -14.80
N LYS A 160 23.72 -15.37 -14.02
CA LYS A 160 24.36 -15.61 -12.70
C LYS A 160 24.14 -14.45 -11.73
N PHE A 161 22.97 -13.79 -11.75
CA PHE A 161 22.67 -12.67 -10.84
C PHE A 161 22.76 -13.06 -9.36
N TYR A 162 22.20 -14.20 -8.97
CA TYR A 162 22.19 -14.68 -7.58
C TYR A 162 22.41 -16.19 -7.52
N TYR A 163 22.77 -16.69 -6.34
CA TYR A 163 22.87 -18.12 -6.08
C TYR A 163 21.46 -18.70 -5.88
N GLY A 164 20.91 -19.30 -6.91
CA GLY A 164 19.62 -19.99 -6.85
C GLY A 164 19.02 -20.26 -8.23
N THR A 165 17.86 -20.93 -8.24
CA THR A 165 17.08 -21.20 -9.45
C THR A 165 15.94 -20.18 -9.53
N PRO A 166 15.88 -19.35 -10.59
CA PRO A 166 14.81 -18.37 -10.75
C PRO A 166 13.42 -19.01 -10.80
N VAL A 167 12.50 -18.46 -10.01
CA VAL A 167 11.07 -18.77 -10.05
C VAL A 167 10.32 -17.56 -10.61
N THR A 168 9.46 -17.76 -11.61
CA THR A 168 8.73 -16.66 -12.27
C THR A 168 7.21 -16.72 -12.05
N LYS A 169 6.68 -17.81 -11.50
CA LYS A 169 5.23 -18.09 -11.39
C LYS A 169 4.52 -17.41 -10.22
N SER A 170 5.15 -16.45 -9.53
CA SER A 170 4.54 -15.75 -8.40
C SER A 170 5.12 -14.34 -8.26
N ARG A 171 4.48 -13.49 -7.46
CA ARG A 171 4.92 -12.11 -7.22
C ARG A 171 6.08 -12.09 -6.23
N HIS A 172 7.24 -11.60 -6.67
CA HIS A 172 8.48 -11.52 -5.90
C HIS A 172 8.85 -12.83 -5.14
N PRO A 173 8.94 -13.99 -5.84
CA PRO A 173 9.11 -15.28 -5.18
C PRO A 173 10.59 -15.59 -4.86
N ASN A 174 11.51 -14.79 -5.39
CA ASN A 174 12.94 -15.00 -5.28
C ASN A 174 13.54 -14.16 -4.17
N ARG A 175 14.48 -14.76 -3.46
CA ARG A 175 15.37 -14.15 -2.46
C ARG A 175 16.66 -14.96 -2.44
N GLY A 176 17.75 -14.39 -1.97
CA GLY A 176 18.99 -15.11 -1.81
C GLY A 176 20.22 -14.22 -1.87
N LEU A 177 21.39 -14.86 -1.86
CA LEU A 177 22.67 -14.19 -1.96
C LEU A 177 22.93 -13.80 -3.42
N ILE A 178 23.11 -12.50 -3.67
CA ILE A 178 23.51 -11.97 -4.97
C ILE A 178 24.98 -12.36 -5.22
N THR A 179 25.33 -12.77 -6.44
CA THR A 179 26.73 -13.07 -6.77
C THR A 179 27.54 -11.78 -6.89
N TYR A 180 28.87 -11.87 -6.84
CA TYR A 180 29.72 -10.71 -7.10
C TYR A 180 29.40 -10.04 -8.46
N LYS A 181 29.17 -10.84 -9.51
CA LYS A 181 28.77 -10.34 -10.83
C LYS A 181 27.41 -9.63 -10.79
N GLY A 182 26.41 -10.24 -10.15
CA GLY A 182 25.07 -9.65 -10.04
C GLY A 182 25.06 -8.37 -9.21
N PHE A 183 25.86 -8.30 -8.15
CA PHE A 183 25.99 -7.12 -7.32
C PHE A 183 26.61 -5.97 -8.12
N ASN A 184 27.73 -6.21 -8.81
CA ASN A 184 28.34 -5.20 -9.66
C ASN A 184 27.41 -4.71 -10.77
N HIS A 185 26.62 -5.61 -11.37
CA HIS A 185 25.61 -5.24 -12.37
C HIS A 185 24.50 -4.35 -11.77
N LEU A 186 23.98 -4.74 -10.60
CA LEU A 186 23.00 -3.95 -9.87
C LEU A 186 23.52 -2.54 -9.56
N ILE A 187 24.76 -2.43 -9.08
CA ILE A 187 25.37 -1.13 -8.76
C ILE A 187 25.49 -0.27 -10.02
N LYS A 188 25.96 -0.81 -11.16
CA LYS A 188 26.01 -0.07 -12.42
C LYS A 188 24.65 0.48 -12.86
N CYS A 189 23.59 -0.31 -12.69
CA CYS A 189 22.23 0.16 -12.99
C CYS A 189 21.79 1.29 -12.05
N ILE A 190 22.17 1.22 -10.77
CA ILE A 190 21.88 2.28 -9.79
C ILE A 190 22.65 3.55 -10.14
N GLU A 191 23.94 3.44 -10.43
CA GLU A 191 24.80 4.56 -10.84
C GLU A 191 24.23 5.28 -12.07
N ALA A 192 23.85 4.53 -13.11
CA ALA A 192 23.26 5.09 -14.32
C ALA A 192 21.97 5.86 -14.06
N MET A 193 21.13 5.42 -13.10
CA MET A 193 19.95 6.16 -12.69
C MET A 193 20.28 7.41 -11.86
N THR A 194 21.28 7.34 -10.98
CA THR A 194 21.67 8.50 -10.17
C THR A 194 22.31 9.58 -11.02
N ASP A 195 23.13 9.20 -12.01
CA ASP A 195 23.75 10.14 -12.95
C ASP A 195 22.70 10.94 -13.74
N VAL A 196 21.58 10.28 -14.10
CA VAL A 196 20.43 10.96 -14.72
C VAL A 196 19.80 11.98 -13.79
N LEU A 197 19.71 11.70 -12.49
CA LEU A 197 19.05 12.59 -11.52
C LEU A 197 19.92 13.80 -11.16
N GLY A 198 21.26 13.65 -11.20
CA GLY A 198 22.23 14.64 -10.72
C GLY A 198 22.31 14.68 -9.21
#